data_AF-A0A9W4E585-F1
#
_entry.id   AF-A0A9W4E585-F1
#
_cell.length_a   1.000
_cell.length_b   1.000
_cell.length_c   1.000
_cell.angle_alpha   90.00
_cell.angle_beta   90.00
_cell.angle_gamma   90.00
#
_symmetry.space_group_name_H-M   'P 1'
#
loop_
_entity.id
_entity.type
_entity.pdbx_description
1 polymer ?
#
loop_
_entity_poly.entity_id
_entity_poly.type
_entity_poly.pdbx_seq_one_letter_code
_entity_poly.pdbx_strand_id
1 'polypeptide(L)'
;MPEGLLPTITLALATGVRELARRGAVVKRLSAVETLGATTVVCTDKTGTLTENRMRAVTVWTPEGERPADAPGPAPQGVRLLVDAAADCTTAGLRGRHGDPTELALLDLAAASTGAEPETRRDTERRALFRFDPRIKLMTVASQRDGALLLHTKGAPEEVLARADTILDAPGQERPLGPADRTAVMHAIGRLADRGLRVLANRGRCQRRPRAAALRHRRGHGPLRHRRRPRVRHHGAHRRRLRDHRVRGRGRPAHL
;
A
#
# COMPACT_ATOMS: atom_id res chain seq x y z
N MET A 1 -6.84 -44.12 -44.96
CA MET A 1 -6.75 -43.07 -43.91
C MET A 1 -8.16 -42.70 -43.51
N PRO A 2 -8.52 -42.59 -42.22
CA PRO A 2 -9.87 -42.16 -41.84
C PRO A 2 -10.08 -40.68 -42.21
N GLU A 3 -10.84 -40.44 -43.26
CA GLU A 3 -11.06 -39.10 -43.87
C GLU A 3 -11.75 -38.11 -42.92
N GLY A 4 -12.48 -38.60 -41.91
CA GLY A 4 -13.22 -37.78 -40.94
C GLY A 4 -12.44 -37.33 -39.70
N LEU A 5 -11.21 -37.80 -39.48
CA LEU A 5 -10.51 -37.60 -38.20
C LEU A 5 -10.17 -36.13 -37.93
N LEU A 6 -9.65 -35.41 -38.94
CA LEU A 6 -9.20 -34.03 -38.80
C LEU A 6 -10.35 -33.05 -38.49
N PRO A 7 -11.50 -33.12 -39.19
CA PRO A 7 -12.67 -32.30 -38.85
C PRO A 7 -13.22 -32.60 -37.46
N THR A 8 -13.28 -33.87 -37.04
CA THR A 8 -13.79 -34.25 -35.71
C THR A 8 -12.92 -33.71 -34.58
N ILE A 9 -11.59 -33.81 -34.69
CA ILE A 9 -10.65 -33.24 -33.70
C ILE A 9 -10.80 -31.72 -33.64
N THR A 10 -10.89 -31.06 -34.81
CA THR A 10 -11.04 -29.61 -34.88
C THR A 10 -12.33 -29.13 -34.22
N LEU A 11 -13.45 -29.83 -34.45
CA LEU A 11 -14.74 -29.52 -33.82
C LEU A 11 -14.72 -29.74 -32.31
N ALA A 12 -14.08 -30.81 -31.84
CA ALA A 12 -13.91 -31.09 -30.42
C ALA A 12 -13.08 -29.99 -29.72
N LEU A 13 -11.95 -29.60 -30.31
CA LEU A 13 -11.10 -28.51 -29.79
C LEU A 13 -11.82 -27.15 -29.82
N ALA A 14 -12.56 -26.85 -30.89
CA ALA A 14 -13.35 -25.63 -31.00
C ALA A 14 -14.45 -25.55 -29.92
N THR A 15 -15.08 -26.67 -29.61
CA THR A 15 -16.04 -26.78 -28.50
C THR A 15 -15.36 -26.51 -27.15
N GLY A 16 -14.17 -27.08 -26.93
CA GLY A 16 -13.36 -26.79 -25.74
C GLY A 16 -12.96 -25.32 -25.60
N VAL A 17 -12.58 -24.66 -26.71
CA VAL A 17 -12.31 -23.21 -26.73
C VAL A 17 -13.55 -22.40 -26.36
N ARG A 18 -14.73 -22.76 -26.90
CA ARG A 18 -15.99 -22.06 -26.61
C ARG A 18 -16.37 -22.15 -25.13
N GLU A 19 -16.19 -23.32 -24.51
CA GLU A 19 -16.48 -23.50 -23.07
C GLU A 19 -15.48 -22.75 -22.17
N LEU A 20 -14.19 -22.76 -22.50
CA LEU A 20 -13.18 -21.98 -21.77
C LEU A 20 -13.44 -20.47 -21.88
N ALA A 21 -13.82 -19.99 -23.07
CA ALA A 21 -14.18 -18.59 -23.28
C ALA A 21 -15.42 -18.18 -22.46
N ARG A 22 -16.44 -19.05 -22.38
CA ARG A 22 -17.63 -18.82 -21.53
C ARG A 22 -17.29 -18.71 -20.05
N ARG A 23 -16.20 -19.33 -19.60
CA ARG A 23 -15.66 -19.23 -18.23
C ARG A 23 -14.65 -18.10 -18.05
N GLY A 24 -14.48 -17.25 -19.07
CA GLY A 24 -13.60 -16.07 -19.04
C GLY A 24 -12.14 -16.34 -19.39
N ALA A 25 -11.80 -17.52 -19.93
CA ALA A 25 -10.46 -17.84 -20.41
C ALA A 25 -10.38 -17.73 -21.94
N VAL A 26 -9.72 -16.68 -22.44
CA VAL A 26 -9.60 -16.42 -23.88
C VAL A 26 -8.47 -17.26 -24.48
N VAL A 27 -8.82 -18.16 -25.40
CA VAL A 27 -7.87 -19.05 -26.07
C VAL A 27 -7.55 -18.53 -27.48
N LYS A 28 -6.27 -18.25 -27.76
CA LYS A 28 -5.81 -17.69 -29.05
C LYS A 28 -5.51 -18.75 -30.12
N ARG A 29 -5.28 -20.01 -29.72
CA ARG A 29 -4.93 -21.13 -30.62
C ARG A 29 -5.63 -22.41 -30.15
N LEU A 30 -6.25 -23.15 -31.06
CA LEU A 30 -6.98 -24.40 -30.74
C LEU A 30 -6.08 -25.42 -30.01
N SER A 31 -4.82 -25.56 -30.43
CA SER A 31 -3.83 -26.48 -29.82
C SER A 31 -3.51 -26.18 -28.34
N ALA A 32 -3.84 -24.98 -27.85
CA ALA A 32 -3.67 -24.66 -26.44
C ALA A 32 -4.63 -25.44 -25.53
N VAL A 33 -5.79 -25.86 -26.04
CA VAL A 33 -6.76 -26.67 -25.28
C VAL A 33 -6.20 -28.07 -25.02
N GLU A 34 -5.60 -28.68 -26.05
CA GLU A 34 -4.92 -29.96 -25.95
C GLU A 34 -3.73 -29.88 -24.99
N THR A 35 -2.88 -28.87 -25.16
CA THR A 35 -1.72 -28.63 -24.29
C THR A 35 -2.14 -28.50 -22.82
N LEU A 36 -3.21 -27.73 -22.55
CA LEU A 36 -3.73 -27.55 -21.19
C LEU A 36 -4.26 -28.86 -20.60
N GLY A 37 -4.92 -29.70 -21.41
CA GLY A 37 -5.43 -31.01 -21.00
C GLY A 37 -4.31 -32.01 -20.65
N ALA A 38 -3.16 -31.91 -21.32
CA ALA A 38 -1.99 -32.76 -21.07
C ALA A 38 -1.00 -32.17 -20.06
N THR A 39 -1.25 -30.97 -19.53
CA THR A 39 -0.32 -30.28 -18.63
C THR A 39 -0.30 -30.94 -17.24
N THR A 40 0.88 -31.42 -16.82
CA THR A 40 1.09 -32.03 -15.49
C THR A 40 1.75 -31.09 -14.47
N VAL A 41 2.46 -30.06 -14.94
CA VAL A 41 3.16 -29.07 -14.10
C VAL A 41 2.81 -27.67 -14.54
N VAL A 42 2.48 -26.79 -13.59
CA VAL A 42 2.25 -25.38 -13.88
C VAL A 42 3.16 -24.50 -13.06
N CYS A 43 3.87 -23.65 -13.80
CA CYS A 43 4.62 -22.53 -13.25
C CYS A 43 3.69 -21.32 -13.22
N THR A 44 3.28 -20.89 -12.03
CA THR A 44 2.58 -19.61 -11.87
C THR A 44 3.57 -18.52 -11.49
N ASP A 45 3.36 -17.31 -12.02
CA ASP A 45 3.99 -16.14 -11.45
C ASP A 45 3.27 -15.76 -10.13
N LYS A 46 3.97 -15.13 -9.19
CA LYS A 46 3.36 -14.71 -7.93
C LYS A 46 2.60 -13.41 -8.10
N THR A 47 3.25 -12.38 -8.66
CA THR A 47 2.72 -11.01 -8.67
C THR A 47 1.68 -10.86 -9.78
N GLY A 48 0.45 -10.46 -9.42
CA GLY A 48 -0.64 -10.27 -10.40
C GLY A 48 -1.30 -11.56 -10.89
N THR A 49 -0.78 -12.73 -10.49
CA THR A 49 -1.38 -14.05 -10.79
C THR A 49 -1.83 -14.74 -9.49
N LEU A 50 -0.93 -14.99 -8.53
CA LEU A 50 -1.31 -15.52 -7.21
C LEU A 50 -1.76 -14.44 -6.23
N THR A 51 -1.16 -13.25 -6.32
CA THR A 51 -1.54 -12.10 -5.51
C THR A 51 -2.33 -11.10 -6.35
N GLU A 52 -3.22 -10.36 -5.70
CA GLU A 52 -3.97 -9.27 -6.36
C GLU A 52 -3.09 -8.07 -6.75
N ASN A 53 -1.77 -8.16 -6.54
CA ASN A 53 -0.83 -7.05 -6.64
C ASN A 53 -1.33 -5.79 -5.89
N ARG A 54 -2.01 -6.01 -4.77
CA ARG A 54 -2.53 -4.99 -3.85
C ARG A 54 -1.83 -5.13 -2.52
N MET A 55 -1.28 -4.03 -2.03
CA MET A 55 -0.79 -3.93 -0.66
C MET A 55 -2.00 -3.73 0.26
N ARG A 56 -2.00 -4.39 1.41
CA ARG A 56 -3.03 -4.21 2.45
C ARG A 56 -2.34 -4.10 3.80
N ALA A 57 -2.77 -3.13 4.61
CA ALA A 57 -2.40 -3.07 6.02
C ALA A 57 -3.07 -4.24 6.76
N VAL A 58 -2.27 -5.06 7.44
CA VAL A 58 -2.76 -6.26 8.14
C VAL A 58 -2.73 -6.12 9.65
N THR A 59 -1.85 -5.27 10.18
CA THR A 59 -1.75 -5.06 11.62
C THR A 59 -1.24 -3.66 11.93
N VAL A 60 -1.68 -3.15 13.08
CA VAL A 60 -1.25 -1.87 13.65
C VAL A 60 -0.64 -2.17 15.01
N TRP A 61 0.50 -1.57 15.30
CA TRP A 61 1.14 -1.68 16.61
C TRP A 61 1.08 -0.34 17.34
N THR A 62 0.74 -0.39 18.63
CA THR A 62 0.85 0.71 19.60
C THR A 62 1.49 0.16 20.88
N PRO A 63 1.78 1.00 21.90
CA PRO A 63 2.23 0.48 23.20
C PRO A 63 1.25 -0.48 23.89
N GLU A 64 -0.02 -0.51 23.48
CA GLU A 64 -1.01 -1.49 23.95
C GLU A 64 -0.81 -2.89 23.33
N GLY A 65 -0.07 -2.98 22.22
CA GLY A 65 0.21 -4.22 21.52
C GLY A 65 -0.11 -4.19 20.03
N GLU A 66 -0.11 -5.38 19.43
CA GLU A 66 -0.50 -5.59 18.03
C GLU A 66 -2.02 -5.75 17.93
N ARG A 67 -2.65 -4.97 17.05
CA ARG A 67 -4.06 -5.10 16.69
C ARG A 67 -4.17 -5.50 15.21
N PRO A 68 -4.97 -6.52 14.86
CA PRO A 68 -5.31 -6.80 13.46
C PRO A 68 -6.04 -5.61 12.82
N ALA A 69 -5.72 -5.29 11.56
CA ALA A 69 -6.32 -4.18 10.84
C ALA A 69 -7.84 -4.33 10.62
N ASP A 70 -8.33 -5.57 10.60
CA ASP A 70 -9.75 -5.92 10.48
C ASP A 70 -10.38 -6.38 11.80
N ALA A 71 -9.73 -6.08 12.93
CA ALA A 71 -10.30 -6.39 14.23
C ALA A 71 -11.66 -5.70 14.41
N PRO A 72 -12.69 -6.43 14.90
CA PRO A 72 -14.02 -5.88 15.10
C PRO A 72 -14.05 -4.81 16.20
N GLY A 73 -15.10 -4.00 16.18
CA GLY A 73 -15.34 -2.94 17.16
C GLY A 73 -14.51 -1.67 16.91
N PRO A 74 -14.80 -0.59 17.67
CA PRO A 74 -14.10 0.67 17.53
C PRO A 74 -12.61 0.50 17.85
N ALA A 75 -11.76 1.13 17.04
CA ALA A 75 -10.33 1.16 17.30
C ALA A 75 -10.01 2.02 18.54
N PRO A 76 -9.08 1.58 19.41
CA PRO A 76 -8.59 2.41 20.52
C PRO A 76 -8.10 3.78 20.05
N GLN A 77 -8.12 4.76 20.95
CA GLN A 77 -7.77 6.14 20.61
C GLN A 77 -6.35 6.26 20.03
N GLY A 78 -5.36 5.60 20.61
CA GLY A 78 -3.99 5.58 20.08
C GLY A 78 -3.91 5.01 18.65
N VAL A 79 -4.67 3.96 18.34
CA VAL A 79 -4.75 3.38 16.98
C VAL A 79 -5.38 4.37 16.01
N ARG A 80 -6.50 5.01 16.39
CA ARG A 80 -7.17 6.01 15.55
C ARG A 80 -6.26 7.18 15.22
N LEU A 81 -5.58 7.74 16.21
CA LEU A 81 -4.62 8.84 16.03
C LEU A 81 -3.47 8.45 15.10
N LEU A 82 -2.93 7.23 15.26
CA LEU A 82 -1.88 6.71 14.39
C LEU A 82 -2.33 6.56 12.94
N VAL A 83 -3.53 5.99 12.75
CA VAL A 83 -4.13 5.76 11.43
C VAL A 83 -4.47 7.09 10.74
N ASP A 84 -5.03 8.06 11.46
CA ASP A 84 -5.31 9.41 10.94
C ASP A 84 -4.03 10.13 10.53
N ALA A 85 -2.98 10.07 11.36
CA ALA A 85 -1.70 10.68 11.04
C ALA A 85 -1.02 10.00 9.83
N ALA A 86 -1.17 8.68 9.69
CA ALA A 86 -0.67 7.94 8.54
C ALA A 86 -1.42 8.31 7.24
N ALA A 87 -2.75 8.50 7.32
CA ALA A 87 -3.58 8.93 6.20
C ALA A 87 -3.30 10.38 5.78
N ASP A 88 -3.12 11.28 6.74
CA ASP A 88 -2.79 12.68 6.49
C ASP A 88 -1.42 12.83 5.79
N CYS A 89 -0.48 11.94 6.11
CA CYS A 89 0.84 11.87 5.50
C CYS A 89 0.86 11.01 4.24
N THR A 90 0.00 11.26 3.24
CA THR A 90 -0.03 10.53 1.96
C THR A 90 -0.14 11.45 0.75
N THR A 91 0.35 11.01 -0.41
CA THR A 91 0.09 11.66 -1.71
C THR A 91 -0.97 10.93 -2.55
N ALA A 92 -1.33 9.72 -2.17
CA ALA A 92 -2.40 8.94 -2.77
C ALA A 92 -3.78 9.56 -2.56
N GLY A 93 -4.72 9.15 -3.40
CA GLY A 93 -6.15 9.46 -3.26
C GLY A 93 -6.99 8.25 -3.68
N LEU A 94 -7.93 7.85 -2.85
CA LEU A 94 -9.02 6.92 -3.09
C LEU A 94 -9.99 7.47 -4.14
N ARG A 95 -10.23 8.78 -4.19
CA ARG A 95 -10.98 9.41 -5.29
C ARG A 95 -10.20 9.26 -6.59
N GLY A 96 -10.67 8.40 -7.48
CA GLY A 96 -9.95 8.04 -8.70
C GLY A 96 -8.75 7.10 -8.47
N ARG A 97 -8.57 6.62 -7.23
CA ARG A 97 -7.61 5.58 -6.78
C ARG A 97 -6.22 5.68 -7.43
N HIS A 98 -5.47 6.71 -7.06
CA HIS A 98 -4.10 6.97 -7.55
C HIS A 98 -3.08 6.99 -6.40
N GLY A 99 -1.81 6.80 -6.73
CA GLY A 99 -0.71 6.76 -5.76
C GLY A 99 -0.04 5.38 -5.72
N ASP A 100 0.98 5.23 -4.88
CA ASP A 100 1.63 3.93 -4.73
C ASP A 100 0.77 2.96 -3.88
N PRO A 101 0.94 1.64 -4.05
CA PRO A 101 0.12 0.66 -3.34
C PRO A 101 0.20 0.78 -1.81
N THR A 102 1.32 1.25 -1.27
CA THR A 102 1.51 1.33 0.19
C THR A 102 0.73 2.49 0.77
N GLU A 103 0.74 3.64 0.11
CA GLU A 103 -0.12 4.77 0.48
C GLU A 103 -1.60 4.46 0.35
N LEU A 104 -2.00 3.75 -0.72
CA LEU A 104 -3.39 3.31 -0.88
C LEU A 104 -3.81 2.37 0.25
N ALA A 105 -2.94 1.46 0.69
CA ALA A 105 -3.22 0.56 1.82
C ALA A 105 -3.45 1.31 3.15
N LEU A 106 -2.72 2.41 3.37
CA LEU A 106 -2.91 3.28 4.54
C LEU A 106 -4.23 4.04 4.48
N LEU A 107 -4.63 4.51 3.29
CA LEU A 107 -5.92 5.18 3.10
C LEU A 107 -7.09 4.20 3.27
N ASP A 108 -6.98 2.99 2.73
CA ASP A 108 -7.99 1.94 2.93
C ASP A 108 -8.13 1.59 4.42
N LEU A 109 -7.03 1.51 5.17
CA LEU A 109 -7.03 1.28 6.61
C LEU A 109 -7.75 2.41 7.36
N ALA A 110 -7.49 3.66 6.99
CA ALA A 110 -8.14 4.82 7.60
C ALA A 110 -9.64 4.86 7.32
N ALA A 111 -10.04 4.66 6.06
CA ALA A 111 -11.44 4.58 5.69
C ALA A 111 -12.19 3.50 6.50
N ALA A 112 -11.56 2.33 6.69
CA ALA A 112 -12.14 1.25 7.50
C ALA A 112 -12.18 1.56 9.01
N SER A 113 -11.22 2.33 9.53
CA SER A 113 -11.07 2.58 10.98
C SER A 113 -11.83 3.80 11.49
N THR A 114 -11.97 4.85 10.67
CA THR A 114 -12.53 6.14 11.09
C THR A 114 -13.77 6.56 10.29
N GLY A 115 -14.08 5.88 9.18
CA GLY A 115 -15.23 6.19 8.33
C GLY A 115 -15.14 7.54 7.61
N ALA A 116 -14.03 8.27 7.77
CA ALA A 116 -13.82 9.57 7.16
C ALA A 116 -13.08 9.41 5.82
N GLU A 117 -13.39 10.30 4.88
CA GLU A 117 -12.62 10.51 3.65
C GLU A 117 -11.51 11.54 3.95
N PRO A 118 -10.28 11.10 4.28
CA PRO A 118 -9.25 12.00 4.80
C PRO A 118 -8.79 13.02 3.76
N GLU A 119 -8.96 12.74 2.46
CA GLU A 119 -8.41 13.52 1.35
C GLU A 119 -8.82 14.98 1.34
N THR A 120 -10.13 15.27 1.44
CA THR A 120 -10.61 16.65 1.29
C THR A 120 -10.06 17.53 2.41
N ARG A 121 -10.11 17.03 3.65
CA ARG A 121 -9.54 17.71 4.83
C ARG A 121 -8.02 17.85 4.72
N ARG A 122 -7.33 16.73 4.49
CA ARG A 122 -5.87 16.65 4.36
C ARG A 122 -5.35 17.66 3.34
N ASP A 123 -5.96 17.72 2.16
CA ASP A 123 -5.47 18.57 1.07
C ASP A 123 -5.77 20.05 1.31
N THR A 124 -6.86 20.37 2.02
CA THR A 124 -7.19 21.75 2.42
C THR A 124 -6.26 22.27 3.53
N GLU A 125 -5.94 21.42 4.51
CA GLU A 125 -5.12 21.80 5.67
C GLU A 125 -3.61 21.77 5.38
N ARG A 126 -3.17 21.09 4.31
CA ARG A 126 -1.75 20.93 3.94
C ARG A 126 -1.09 22.25 3.57
N ARG A 127 0.02 22.56 4.26
CA ARG A 127 0.87 23.73 4.01
C ARG A 127 2.17 23.39 3.32
N ALA A 128 2.75 22.23 3.60
CA ALA A 128 3.95 21.74 2.94
C ALA A 128 3.93 20.22 2.79
N LEU A 129 4.58 19.74 1.73
CA LEU A 129 4.78 18.34 1.42
C LEU A 129 6.26 18.11 1.11
N PHE A 130 6.90 17.33 1.95
CA PHE A 130 8.23 16.77 1.72
C PHE A 130 8.04 15.32 1.30
N ARG A 131 8.10 15.08 -0.02
CA ARG A 131 7.91 13.75 -0.59
C ARG A 131 8.95 12.76 -0.05
N PHE A 132 8.65 11.47 -0.21
CA PHE A 132 9.57 10.42 0.18
C PHE A 132 10.94 10.61 -0.46
N ASP A 133 11.98 10.74 0.37
CA ASP A 133 13.37 10.76 -0.06
C ASP A 133 14.01 9.42 0.31
N PRO A 134 14.50 8.61 -0.67
CA PRO A 134 15.08 7.30 -0.41
C PRO A 134 16.38 7.34 0.39
N ARG A 135 17.09 8.47 0.45
CA ARG A 135 18.35 8.62 1.21
C ARG A 135 18.10 8.66 2.71
N ILE A 136 17.09 9.42 3.12
CA ILE A 136 16.67 9.52 4.53
C ILE A 136 15.49 8.60 4.86
N LYS A 137 14.90 7.94 3.86
CA LYS A 137 13.76 7.00 3.93
C LYS A 137 12.53 7.57 4.66
N LEU A 138 12.27 8.86 4.52
CA LEU A 138 11.19 9.57 5.19
C LEU A 138 10.35 10.39 4.22
N MET A 139 9.09 10.58 4.57
CA MET A 139 8.15 11.53 3.98
C MET A 139 7.51 12.33 5.11
N THR A 140 7.32 13.64 4.92
CA THR A 140 6.69 14.52 5.91
C THR A 140 5.66 15.43 5.27
N VAL A 141 4.51 15.57 5.92
CA VAL A 141 3.49 16.57 5.59
C VAL A 141 3.39 17.55 6.76
N ALA A 142 3.34 18.83 6.44
CA ALA A 142 3.00 19.89 7.38
C ALA A 142 1.58 20.39 7.06
N SER A 143 0.69 20.34 8.04
CA SER A 143 -0.69 20.85 7.95
C SER A 143 -0.95 21.90 9.01
N GLN A 144 -1.96 22.74 8.78
CA GLN A 144 -2.41 23.72 9.76
C GLN A 144 -3.85 23.41 10.16
N ARG A 145 -4.06 23.17 11.45
CA ARG A 145 -5.37 22.85 12.02
C ARG A 145 -5.52 23.59 13.34
N ASP A 146 -6.65 24.28 13.51
CA ASP A 146 -6.98 25.04 14.73
C ASP A 146 -5.86 25.99 15.19
N GLY A 147 -5.20 26.64 14.22
CA GLY A 147 -4.07 27.55 14.47
C GLY A 147 -2.75 26.88 14.84
N ALA A 148 -2.72 25.56 15.01
CA ALA A 148 -1.52 24.77 15.25
C ALA A 148 -0.91 24.24 13.95
N LEU A 149 0.42 24.11 13.93
CA LEU A 149 1.15 23.43 12.88
C LEU A 149 1.30 21.96 13.27
N LEU A 150 0.73 21.05 12.49
CA LEU A 150 0.92 19.61 12.67
C LEU A 150 1.93 19.10 11.66
N LEU A 151 2.87 18.29 12.13
CA LEU A 151 3.85 17.59 11.31
C LEU A 151 3.59 16.09 11.43
N HIS A 152 3.21 15.45 10.32
CA HIS A 152 3.11 14.00 10.24
C HIS A 152 4.25 13.47 9.38
N THR A 153 5.02 12.54 9.91
CA THR A 153 6.18 11.94 9.24
C THR A 153 6.04 10.44 9.23
N LYS A 154 6.16 9.81 8.06
CA LYS A 154 6.18 8.36 7.92
C LYS A 154 7.44 7.90 7.20
N GLY A 155 7.85 6.67 7.43
CA GLY A 155 8.95 6.07 6.71
C GLY A 155 9.50 4.82 7.36
N ALA A 156 10.78 4.57 7.13
CA ALA A 156 11.48 3.44 7.72
C ALA A 156 11.44 3.53 9.26
N PRO A 157 11.12 2.44 9.98
CA PRO A 157 10.93 2.50 11.42
C PRO A 157 12.13 3.05 12.19
N GLU A 158 13.35 2.68 11.79
CA GLU A 158 14.58 3.15 12.39
C GLU A 158 14.77 4.67 12.25
N GLU A 159 14.40 5.23 11.09
CA GLU A 159 14.55 6.66 10.80
C GLU A 159 13.52 7.52 11.53
N VAL A 160 12.30 7.00 11.68
CA VAL A 160 11.24 7.66 12.45
C VAL A 160 11.58 7.61 13.94
N LEU A 161 11.98 6.45 14.45
CA LEU A 161 12.32 6.24 15.87
C LEU A 161 13.53 7.07 16.30
N ALA A 162 14.52 7.24 15.43
CA ALA A 162 15.68 8.11 15.68
C ALA A 162 15.30 9.59 15.89
N ARG A 163 14.14 10.02 15.37
CA ARG A 163 13.65 11.40 15.45
C ARG A 163 12.47 11.57 16.42
N ALA A 164 12.04 10.48 17.05
CA ALA A 164 10.96 10.48 18.03
C ALA A 164 11.50 10.79 19.43
N ASP A 165 10.90 11.77 20.06
CA ASP A 165 11.09 12.24 21.44
C ASP A 165 9.93 11.80 22.35
N THR A 166 8.78 11.52 21.75
CA THR A 166 7.53 11.18 22.43
C THR A 166 6.86 9.96 21.80
N ILE A 167 5.92 9.38 22.53
CA ILE A 167 5.05 8.27 22.11
C ILE A 167 3.64 8.47 22.66
N LEU A 168 2.64 7.99 21.92
CA LEU A 168 1.26 7.96 22.39
C LEU A 168 1.07 6.78 23.36
N ASP A 169 0.51 7.05 24.53
CA ASP A 169 0.06 5.99 25.44
C ASP A 169 -1.30 5.41 25.02
N ALA A 170 -1.83 4.50 25.84
CA ALA A 170 -3.10 3.81 25.61
C ALA A 170 -4.30 4.79 25.44
N PRO A 171 -4.49 5.76 26.36
CA PRO A 171 -5.43 6.87 26.18
C PRO A 171 -5.18 7.78 24.96
N GLY A 172 -4.04 7.65 24.27
CA GLY A 172 -3.65 8.52 23.17
C GLY A 172 -3.04 9.84 23.62
N GLN A 173 -2.53 9.90 24.86
CA GLN A 173 -1.78 11.03 25.37
C GLN A 173 -0.31 10.92 25.01
N GLU A 174 0.31 12.05 24.71
CA GLU A 174 1.71 12.13 24.37
C GLU A 174 2.56 12.15 25.65
N ARG A 175 3.51 11.21 25.75
CA ARG A 175 4.49 11.14 26.83
C ARG A 175 5.90 10.96 26.30
N PRO A 176 6.96 11.25 27.08
CA PRO A 176 8.33 11.01 26.67
C PRO A 176 8.57 9.55 26.26
N LEU A 177 9.32 9.37 25.17
CA LEU A 177 9.74 8.06 24.68
C LEU A 177 10.98 7.58 25.45
N GLY A 178 10.80 6.64 26.37
CA GLY A 178 11.86 6.10 27.21
C GLY A 178 12.67 4.96 26.58
N PRO A 179 13.77 4.51 27.22
CA PRO A 179 14.57 3.38 26.73
C PRO A 179 13.80 2.06 26.62
N ALA A 180 12.90 1.79 27.57
CA ALA A 180 12.02 0.61 27.54
C ALA A 180 11.07 0.64 26.33
N ASP A 181 10.50 1.81 26.02
CA ASP A 181 9.64 1.98 24.85
C ASP A 181 10.40 1.75 23.55
N ARG A 182 11.61 2.32 23.42
CA ARG A 182 12.47 2.10 22.24
C ARG A 182 12.74 0.61 22.03
N THR A 183 13.02 -0.10 23.12
CA THR A 183 13.24 -1.56 23.08
C THR A 183 11.98 -2.30 22.63
N ALA A 184 10.81 -1.94 23.19
CA ALA A 184 9.53 -2.54 22.81
C ALA A 184 9.18 -2.30 21.33
N VAL A 185 9.39 -1.08 20.83
CA VAL A 185 9.18 -0.72 19.42
C VAL A 185 10.11 -1.54 18.51
N MET A 186 11.41 -1.62 18.84
CA MET A 186 12.36 -2.40 18.05
C MET A 186 12.03 -3.89 18.02
N HIS A 187 11.60 -4.45 19.16
CA HIS A 187 11.14 -5.83 19.22
C HIS A 187 9.87 -6.06 18.39
N ALA A 188 8.92 -5.12 18.40
CA ALA A 188 7.73 -5.20 17.55
C ALA A 188 8.09 -5.16 16.06
N ILE A 189 8.98 -4.24 15.66
CA ILE A 189 9.48 -4.17 14.27
C ILE A 189 10.09 -5.50 13.84
N GLY A 190 10.91 -6.13 14.69
CA GLY A 190 11.51 -7.45 14.44
C GLY A 190 10.46 -8.53 14.21
N ARG A 191 9.50 -8.69 15.14
CA ARG A 191 8.42 -9.70 15.02
C ARG A 191 7.60 -9.53 13.73
N LEU A 192 7.27 -8.28 13.38
CA LEU A 192 6.50 -7.98 12.17
C LEU A 192 7.31 -8.29 10.90
N ALA A 193 8.60 -7.96 10.90
CA ALA A 193 9.51 -8.29 9.81
C ALA A 193 9.71 -9.80 9.63
N ASP A 194 9.79 -10.58 10.72
CA ASP A 194 9.94 -12.05 10.69
C ASP A 194 8.72 -12.72 10.04
N ARG A 195 7.52 -12.15 10.26
CA ARG A 195 6.27 -12.53 9.58
C ARG A 195 6.26 -12.13 8.09
N GLY A 196 7.27 -11.41 7.61
CA GLY A 196 7.42 -10.97 6.23
C GLY A 196 6.59 -9.74 5.88
N LEU A 197 6.18 -8.96 6.89
CA LEU A 197 5.43 -7.74 6.70
C LEU A 197 6.38 -6.58 6.39
N ARG A 198 5.90 -5.65 5.55
CA ARG A 198 6.58 -4.38 5.32
C ARG A 198 6.22 -3.44 6.45
N VAL A 199 7.13 -3.18 7.37
CA VAL A 199 6.87 -2.28 8.51
C VAL A 199 7.08 -0.83 8.11
N LEU A 200 6.11 0.03 8.43
CA LEU A 200 6.24 1.48 8.39
C LEU A 200 5.98 2.06 9.78
N ALA A 201 6.74 3.08 10.16
CA ALA A 201 6.45 3.87 11.34
C ALA A 201 5.88 5.23 10.92
N ASN A 202 5.08 5.80 11.81
CA ASN A 202 4.54 7.14 11.67
C ASN A 202 4.71 7.91 12.97
N ARG A 203 5.01 9.20 12.86
CA ARG A 203 5.18 10.14 13.96
C ARG A 203 4.34 11.37 13.70
N GLY A 204 3.58 11.81 14.70
CA GLY A 204 2.94 13.12 14.72
C GLY A 204 3.64 14.06 15.69
N ARG A 205 3.68 15.34 15.34
CA ARG A 205 4.09 16.41 16.25
C ARG A 205 3.17 17.61 16.07
N CYS A 206 2.57 18.07 17.15
CA CYS A 206 1.79 19.30 17.16
C CYS A 206 2.64 20.45 17.71
N GLN A 207 2.93 21.44 16.87
CA GLN A 207 3.58 22.67 17.29
C GLN A 207 2.57 23.80 17.25
N ARG A 208 2.13 24.25 18.42
CA ARG A 208 1.43 25.53 18.53
C ARG A 208 2.44 26.63 18.20
N ARG A 209 2.23 27.36 17.11
CA ARG A 209 3.02 28.56 16.83
C ARG A 209 2.89 29.50 18.05
N PRO A 210 3.99 29.96 18.66
CA PRO A 210 3.94 31.27 19.32
C PRO A 210 3.48 32.27 18.25
N ARG A 211 2.59 33.21 18.58
CA ARG A 211 2.16 34.28 17.65
C ARG A 211 3.41 34.83 16.92
N ALA A 212 3.47 34.62 15.61
CA ALA A 212 4.71 34.76 14.85
C ALA A 212 5.17 36.22 14.79
N ALA A 213 6.42 36.47 15.18
CA ALA A 213 7.18 37.58 14.61
C ALA A 213 7.47 37.22 13.13
N ALA A 214 7.04 38.10 12.23
CA ALA A 214 7.09 37.92 10.79
C ALA A 214 8.53 37.83 10.27
N LEU A 215 8.88 36.72 9.61
CA LEU A 215 10.10 36.62 8.80
C LEU A 215 9.71 36.58 7.31
N ARG A 216 10.28 37.55 6.60
CA ARG A 216 9.92 38.01 5.26
C ARG A 216 10.36 37.04 4.16
N HIS A 217 9.52 36.95 3.13
CA HIS A 217 9.76 36.35 1.83
C HIS A 217 11.12 36.73 1.21
N ARG A 218 11.80 35.75 0.59
CA ARG A 218 12.56 35.99 -0.64
C ARG A 218 12.16 34.95 -1.71
N ARG A 219 11.64 35.48 -2.81
CA ARG A 219 11.27 34.79 -4.05
C ARG A 219 12.53 34.50 -4.86
N GLY A 220 12.55 33.37 -5.58
CA GLY A 220 13.54 33.06 -6.62
C GLY A 220 12.89 32.20 -7.70
N HIS A 221 12.58 32.83 -8.83
CA HIS A 221 11.96 32.26 -10.02
C HIS A 221 12.93 31.39 -10.85
N GLY A 222 12.40 30.43 -11.60
CA GLY A 222 13.11 29.78 -12.72
C GLY A 222 12.35 28.58 -13.31
N PRO A 223 11.77 28.67 -14.53
CA PRO A 223 10.92 27.63 -15.11
C PRO A 223 11.71 26.70 -16.05
N LEU A 224 11.43 25.39 -16.05
CA LEU A 224 11.92 24.48 -17.09
C LEU A 224 10.79 23.69 -17.74
N ARG A 225 10.79 23.77 -19.07
CA ARG A 225 9.75 23.36 -20.02
C ARG A 225 9.76 21.85 -20.31
N HIS A 226 8.57 21.42 -20.76
CA HIS A 226 8.16 20.13 -21.34
C HIS A 226 9.12 19.44 -22.33
N ARG A 227 9.12 18.09 -22.30
CA ARG A 227 9.05 17.24 -23.51
C ARG A 227 8.09 16.06 -23.29
N ARG A 228 7.29 15.74 -24.31
CA ARG A 228 6.24 14.71 -24.35
C ARG A 228 6.65 13.55 -25.28
N ARG A 229 6.35 12.31 -24.83
CA ARG A 229 5.71 11.16 -25.54
C ARG A 229 6.56 10.38 -26.59
N PRO A 230 6.34 9.04 -26.80
CA PRO A 230 5.03 8.43 -27.07
C PRO A 230 4.68 7.10 -26.39
N ARG A 231 3.40 6.75 -26.61
CA ARG A 231 2.60 5.61 -26.13
C ARG A 231 3.00 4.30 -26.83
N VAL A 232 2.82 3.16 -26.16
CA VAL A 232 2.34 1.92 -26.81
C VAL A 232 1.28 1.27 -25.90
N ARG A 233 0.19 0.83 -26.53
CA ARG A 233 -0.98 0.14 -25.94
C ARG A 233 -0.78 -1.38 -25.98
N HIS A 234 -1.34 -2.11 -25.00
CA HIS A 234 -2.43 -3.10 -25.15
C HIS A 234 -2.52 -4.03 -23.91
N HIS A 235 -3.71 -4.12 -23.29
CA HIS A 235 -4.57 -5.33 -23.16
C HIS A 235 -3.85 -6.55 -22.54
N GLY A 236 -4.26 -7.16 -21.43
CA GLY A 236 -5.59 -7.30 -20.83
C GLY A 236 -5.77 -8.78 -20.45
N ALA A 237 -6.43 -9.01 -19.30
CA ALA A 237 -7.10 -10.26 -18.86
C ALA A 237 -6.29 -11.41 -18.18
N HIS A 238 -6.54 -11.50 -16.86
CA HIS A 238 -6.86 -12.66 -16.00
C HIS A 238 -7.53 -13.91 -16.68
N ARG A 239 -7.61 -15.17 -16.17
CA ARG A 239 -7.50 -15.79 -14.81
C ARG A 239 -7.55 -17.36 -14.84
N ARG A 240 -6.96 -18.02 -13.80
CA ARG A 240 -7.27 -19.34 -13.12
C ARG A 240 -7.14 -20.68 -13.90
N ARG A 241 -6.88 -21.85 -13.30
CA ARG A 241 -6.28 -22.34 -12.02
C ARG A 241 -5.73 -23.75 -12.33
N LEU A 242 -4.53 -24.02 -11.85
CA LEU A 242 -3.60 -25.05 -12.33
C LEU A 242 -2.86 -25.60 -11.09
N ARG A 243 -2.37 -26.84 -11.13
CA ARG A 243 -1.64 -27.42 -9.97
C ARG A 243 -0.27 -26.76 -9.87
N ASP A 244 -0.10 -26.07 -8.75
CA ASP A 244 0.83 -24.96 -8.58
C ASP A 244 2.18 -25.47 -8.02
N HIS A 245 3.23 -25.44 -8.83
CA HIS A 245 4.59 -25.60 -8.32
C HIS A 245 5.28 -24.24 -8.26
N ARG A 246 5.58 -23.83 -7.03
CA ARG A 246 6.15 -22.53 -6.67
C ARG A 246 7.58 -22.43 -7.18
N VAL A 247 7.78 -21.85 -8.35
CA VAL A 247 9.10 -21.36 -8.77
C VAL A 247 9.43 -20.14 -7.90
N ARG A 248 10.53 -20.19 -7.15
CA ARG A 248 10.95 -19.13 -6.21
C ARG A 248 11.34 -17.84 -6.97
N GLY A 249 10.36 -17.04 -7.37
CA GLY A 249 10.51 -15.61 -7.63
C GLY A 249 10.55 -14.85 -6.30
N ARG A 250 11.53 -13.96 -6.14
CA ARG A 250 11.76 -13.19 -4.90
C ARG A 250 10.51 -12.39 -4.49
N GLY A 251 10.11 -12.51 -3.22
CA GLY A 251 9.15 -11.64 -2.53
C GLY A 251 7.97 -12.39 -1.88
N ARG A 252 7.73 -12.19 -0.57
CA ARG A 252 6.52 -12.64 0.16
C ARG A 252 5.29 -11.80 -0.25
N PRO A 253 4.03 -12.25 -0.05
CA PRO A 253 2.86 -11.41 -0.33
C PRO A 253 3.00 -10.05 0.37
N ALA A 254 2.65 -8.97 -0.33
CA ALA A 254 2.92 -7.61 0.11
C ALA A 254 1.86 -7.20 1.14
N HIS A 255 2.17 -7.46 2.41
CA HIS A 255 1.38 -7.02 3.54
C HIS A 255 2.14 -5.92 4.27
N LEU A 256 1.41 -4.88 4.66
CA LEU A 256 1.89 -3.74 5.43
C LEU A 256 1.58 -3.98 6.92
#